data_AF-A0A3C0INK4-F1
#
_entry.id   AF-A0A3C0INK4-F1
#
_cell.length_a   1.000
_cell.length_b   1.000
_cell.length_c   1.000
_cell.angle_alpha   90.00
_cell.angle_beta   90.00
_cell.angle_gamma   90.00
#
_symmetry.space_group_name_H-M   'P 1'
#
loop_
_entity.id
_entity.type
_entity.pdbx_description
1 polymer ?
#
loop_
_entity_poly.entity_id
_entity_poly.type
_entity_poly.pdbx_seq_one_letter_code
_entity_poly.pdbx_strand_id
1 'polypeptide(L)'
;GNTQPTPDAVNNFGIVRTKRSPSVFAKIAYDKQINSDLRFRISGSIYNNANSQRNTLFAGDRTGSNYFGVMEPATINGLPISIGTSPSNPATQAGPNFTSGRFDPSVANRVTAINISPFLKYKGLELQGGYDNIKGSAYSDVANGSWNKRGWNQIYAEAVYRFFSDQVYVGVRYVSANGEPGGMRYGANDAGKTVGAQAKVNINRLAFAAGYMPTRNMLLKVELLNQQYKDFPWSDYRYEAKLSGFMISAVIGF
;
A
#
# COMPACT_ATOMS: atom_id res chain seq x y z
N GLY A 1 21.11 3.79 -21.89
CA GLY A 1 21.03 3.11 -20.59
C GLY A 1 21.89 1.87 -20.64
N ASN A 2 22.70 1.63 -19.60
CA ASN A 2 23.69 0.56 -19.50
C ASN A 2 23.21 -0.78 -20.09
N THR A 3 23.94 -1.29 -21.08
CA THR A 3 23.69 -2.53 -21.85
C THR A 3 24.35 -3.77 -21.23
N GLN A 4 24.90 -3.65 -20.02
CA GLN A 4 25.56 -4.78 -19.35
C GLN A 4 24.53 -5.90 -19.09
N PRO A 5 24.83 -7.15 -19.49
CA PRO A 5 23.96 -8.29 -19.21
C PRO A 5 23.83 -8.43 -17.69
N THR A 6 22.64 -8.20 -17.18
CA THR A 6 22.33 -8.49 -15.77
C THR A 6 22.21 -10.00 -15.62
N PRO A 7 22.66 -10.58 -14.49
CA PRO A 7 22.49 -12.00 -14.22
C PRO A 7 21.02 -12.40 -14.35
N ASP A 8 20.75 -13.54 -14.99
CA ASP A 8 19.39 -14.07 -15.07
C ASP A 8 18.91 -14.49 -13.68
N ALA A 9 17.61 -14.31 -13.42
CA ALA A 9 16.98 -14.76 -12.19
C ALA A 9 16.67 -16.26 -12.33
N VAL A 10 16.70 -17.00 -11.22
CA VAL A 10 16.33 -18.43 -11.21
C VAL A 10 15.12 -18.60 -10.31
N ASN A 11 14.10 -19.30 -10.79
CA ASN A 11 12.93 -19.68 -10.01
C ASN A 11 12.62 -21.18 -10.22
N ASN A 12 11.52 -21.66 -9.63
CA ASN A 12 11.11 -23.08 -9.71
C ASN A 12 10.83 -23.59 -11.14
N PHE A 13 10.72 -22.69 -12.12
CA PHE A 13 10.48 -22.99 -13.53
C PHE A 13 11.72 -22.73 -14.41
N GLY A 14 12.88 -22.45 -13.79
CA GLY A 14 14.17 -22.31 -14.47
C GLY A 14 14.68 -20.86 -14.56
N ILE A 15 15.40 -20.57 -15.65
CA ILE A 15 16.09 -19.29 -15.87
C ILE A 15 15.10 -18.26 -16.41
N VAL A 16 15.07 -17.07 -15.79
CA VAL A 16 14.22 -15.93 -16.13
C VAL A 16 15.08 -14.73 -16.52
N ARG A 17 14.95 -14.30 -17.77
CA ARG A 17 15.75 -13.20 -18.32
C ARG A 17 15.45 -11.86 -17.63
N THR A 18 16.50 -11.19 -17.15
CA THR A 18 16.36 -9.94 -16.38
C THR A 18 16.57 -8.65 -17.18
N LYS A 19 16.55 -8.73 -18.52
CA LYS A 19 16.79 -7.59 -19.43
C LYS A 19 15.96 -6.37 -19.05
N ARG A 20 16.64 -5.28 -18.70
CA ARG A 20 16.01 -4.01 -18.33
C ARG A 20 15.32 -3.35 -19.51
N SER A 21 14.16 -2.77 -19.24
CA SER A 21 13.35 -1.99 -20.18
C SER A 21 13.23 -0.54 -19.68
N PRO A 22 13.05 0.43 -20.59
CA PRO A 22 12.74 1.80 -20.19
C PRO A 22 11.48 1.86 -19.33
N SER A 23 11.44 2.85 -18.43
CA SER A 23 10.20 3.24 -17.74
C SER A 23 9.55 4.38 -18.50
N VAL A 24 8.23 4.32 -18.68
CA VAL A 24 7.43 5.39 -19.29
C VAL A 24 6.43 5.86 -18.25
N PHE A 25 6.30 7.17 -18.09
CA PHE A 25 5.31 7.75 -17.20
C PHE A 25 4.67 8.98 -17.85
N ALA A 26 3.40 9.20 -17.52
CA ALA A 26 2.67 10.39 -17.94
C ALA A 26 1.70 10.80 -16.82
N LYS A 27 1.48 12.10 -16.71
CA LYS A 27 0.51 12.68 -15.78
C LYS A 27 -0.18 13.85 -16.44
N ILE A 28 -1.50 13.91 -16.27
CA ILE A 28 -2.33 15.04 -16.67
C ILE A 28 -3.16 15.48 -15.47
N ALA A 29 -3.44 16.78 -15.40
CA ALA A 29 -4.30 17.33 -14.38
C ALA A 29 -5.06 18.54 -14.91
N TYR A 30 -6.30 18.68 -14.47
CA TYR A 30 -7.09 19.89 -14.58
C TYR A 30 -7.31 20.42 -13.16
N ASP A 31 -6.96 21.66 -12.91
CA ASP A 31 -7.12 22.34 -11.62
C ASP A 31 -7.67 23.74 -11.87
N LYS A 32 -8.83 24.03 -11.26
CA LYS A 32 -9.50 25.30 -11.45
C LYS A 32 -10.12 25.78 -10.15
N GLN A 33 -9.72 26.99 -9.77
CA GLN A 33 -10.50 27.83 -8.87
C GLN A 33 -11.68 28.40 -9.68
N ILE A 34 -12.89 27.93 -9.39
CA ILE A 34 -14.10 28.29 -10.14
C ILE A 34 -14.60 29.67 -9.67
N ASN A 35 -14.58 29.90 -8.36
CA ASN A 35 -14.89 31.19 -7.72
C ASN A 35 -14.14 31.29 -6.37
N SER A 36 -14.44 32.29 -5.52
CA SER A 36 -13.78 32.46 -4.22
C SER A 36 -13.89 31.24 -3.29
N ASP A 37 -14.95 30.44 -3.45
CA ASP A 37 -15.33 29.40 -2.49
C ASP A 37 -15.09 27.99 -3.03
N LEU A 38 -15.13 27.81 -4.35
CA LEU A 38 -15.13 26.52 -5.03
C LEU A 38 -13.85 26.30 -5.83
N ARG A 39 -13.13 25.21 -5.52
CA ARG A 39 -12.01 24.68 -6.30
C ARG A 39 -12.29 23.24 -6.69
N PHE A 40 -11.99 22.91 -7.93
CA PHE A 40 -12.05 21.54 -8.42
C PHE A 40 -10.71 21.16 -9.05
N ARG A 41 -10.25 19.94 -8.76
CA ARG A 41 -9.09 19.35 -9.41
C ARG A 41 -9.34 17.88 -9.71
N ILE A 42 -8.93 17.44 -10.88
CA ILE A 42 -8.82 16.03 -11.22
C ILE A 42 -7.47 15.77 -11.85
N SER A 43 -6.82 14.68 -11.45
CA SER A 43 -5.57 14.25 -12.09
C SER A 43 -5.63 12.77 -12.42
N GLY A 44 -4.90 12.39 -13.47
CA GLY A 44 -4.66 11.02 -13.84
C GLY A 44 -3.18 10.82 -14.14
N SER A 45 -2.64 9.67 -13.79
CA SER A 45 -1.26 9.30 -14.14
C SER A 45 -1.15 7.83 -14.50
N ILE A 46 -0.18 7.53 -15.34
CA ILE A 46 0.23 6.17 -15.67
C ILE A 46 1.75 6.05 -15.50
N TYR A 47 2.19 4.92 -14.98
CA TYR A 47 3.57 4.48 -14.95
C TYR A 47 3.66 3.07 -15.52
N ASN A 48 4.59 2.82 -16.43
CA ASN A 48 4.85 1.50 -16.97
C ASN A 48 6.35 1.21 -16.96
N ASN A 49 6.71 0.03 -16.46
CA ASN A 49 8.00 -0.59 -16.66
C ASN A 49 7.80 -2.03 -17.12
N ALA A 50 8.24 -2.33 -18.35
CA ALA A 50 8.02 -3.63 -18.95
C ALA A 50 8.92 -4.75 -18.38
N ASN A 51 10.09 -4.41 -17.82
CA ASN A 51 10.96 -5.32 -17.09
C ASN A 51 12.08 -4.51 -16.40
N SER A 52 12.21 -4.65 -15.10
CA SER A 52 13.30 -4.10 -14.29
C SER A 52 13.78 -5.19 -13.34
N GLN A 53 15.06 -5.15 -12.99
CA GLN A 53 15.62 -6.11 -12.02
C GLN A 53 14.96 -5.98 -10.64
N ARG A 54 14.61 -4.74 -10.28
CA ARG A 54 13.78 -4.39 -9.12
C ARG A 54 13.30 -2.96 -9.31
N ASN A 55 12.04 -2.70 -8.95
CA ASN A 55 11.49 -1.37 -8.75
C ASN A 55 11.01 -1.25 -7.30
N THR A 56 11.00 -0.02 -6.80
CA THR A 56 10.58 0.29 -5.43
C THR A 56 9.33 1.17 -5.41
N LEU A 57 8.49 1.09 -6.46
CA LEU A 57 7.32 1.96 -6.60
C LEU A 57 6.38 1.86 -5.38
N PHE A 58 6.23 0.67 -4.81
CA PHE A 58 5.40 0.42 -3.62
C PHE A 58 6.20 0.07 -2.36
N ALA A 59 7.52 -0.06 -2.47
CA ALA A 59 8.43 -0.52 -1.41
C ALA A 59 9.47 0.54 -0.99
N GLY A 60 9.50 1.71 -1.62
CA GLY A 60 10.61 2.67 -1.57
C GLY A 60 10.39 3.91 -0.72
N ASP A 61 9.36 3.92 0.13
CA ASP A 61 9.06 5.08 0.95
C ASP A 61 10.12 5.30 2.04
N ARG A 62 10.61 6.53 2.15
CA ARG A 62 11.67 6.93 3.09
C ARG A 62 11.12 7.46 4.41
N THR A 63 9.85 7.82 4.46
CA THR A 63 9.20 8.38 5.66
C THR A 63 8.76 7.31 6.65
N GLY A 64 8.81 6.03 6.26
CA GLY A 64 8.42 4.91 7.09
C GLY A 64 6.90 4.75 7.18
N SER A 65 6.41 4.24 8.30
CA SER A 65 4.99 4.12 8.59
C SER A 65 4.61 5.08 9.70
N ASN A 66 3.38 5.62 9.61
CA ASN A 66 2.78 6.39 10.70
C ASN A 66 2.16 5.49 11.79
N TYR A 67 2.20 4.17 11.60
CA TYR A 67 1.79 3.18 12.59
C TYR A 67 3.02 2.37 12.99
N PHE A 68 3.24 2.21 14.28
CA PHE A 68 4.42 1.55 14.83
C PHE A 68 4.00 0.31 15.62
N GLY A 69 4.69 -0.82 15.46
CA GLY A 69 4.35 -2.08 16.13
C GLY A 69 3.04 -2.71 15.68
N VAL A 70 2.50 -2.29 14.53
CA VAL A 70 1.20 -2.73 14.01
C VAL A 70 1.37 -3.87 13.03
N MET A 71 0.68 -4.98 13.29
CA MET A 71 0.63 -6.15 12.41
C MET A 71 2.03 -6.68 12.04
N GLU A 72 2.90 -6.74 13.04
CA GLU A 72 4.24 -7.31 12.89
C GLU A 72 4.22 -8.80 13.24
N PRO A 73 4.66 -9.69 12.33
CA PRO A 73 4.73 -11.10 12.63
C PRO A 73 5.81 -11.36 13.69
N ALA A 74 5.57 -12.36 14.56
CA ALA A 74 6.66 -12.93 15.35
C ALA A 74 7.77 -13.42 14.41
N THR A 75 9.04 -13.34 14.82
CA THR A 75 10.17 -13.78 14.00
C THR A 75 11.03 -14.81 14.72
N ILE A 76 11.59 -15.76 13.97
CA ILE A 76 12.72 -16.61 14.39
C ILE A 76 13.87 -16.31 13.44
N ASN A 77 15.04 -15.93 13.96
CA ASN A 77 16.22 -15.58 13.17
C ASN A 77 15.96 -14.50 12.10
N GLY A 78 15.08 -13.53 12.40
CA GLY A 78 14.72 -12.45 11.47
C GLY A 78 13.77 -12.85 10.33
N LEU A 79 13.27 -14.09 10.31
CA LEU A 79 12.26 -14.55 9.36
C LEU A 79 10.85 -14.51 10.00
N PRO A 80 9.84 -13.97 9.31
CA PRO A 80 8.46 -13.98 9.77
C PRO A 80 7.93 -15.41 10.03
N ILE A 81 7.30 -15.60 11.18
CA ILE A 81 6.52 -16.79 11.53
C ILE A 81 5.07 -16.55 11.13
N SER A 82 4.52 -17.48 10.36
CA SER A 82 3.12 -17.57 9.95
C SER A 82 2.34 -18.38 10.99
N ILE A 83 1.09 -18.00 11.31
CA ILE A 83 0.31 -18.54 12.45
C ILE A 83 0.09 -20.06 12.32
N GLY A 84 0.31 -20.80 13.41
CA GLY A 84 0.15 -22.26 13.49
C GLY A 84 1.23 -22.97 14.32
N THR A 85 2.32 -22.29 14.65
CA THR A 85 3.31 -22.76 15.63
C THR A 85 3.17 -21.95 16.90
N SER A 86 2.81 -22.60 18.01
CA SER A 86 2.90 -21.99 19.33
C SER A 86 4.38 -21.71 19.59
N PRO A 87 4.81 -20.45 19.86
CA PRO A 87 6.21 -20.20 20.19
C PRO A 87 6.48 -20.81 21.57
N SER A 88 7.13 -21.96 21.62
CA SER A 88 7.76 -22.49 22.83
C SER A 88 9.03 -21.71 23.20
N ASN A 89 9.38 -20.67 22.44
CA ASN A 89 10.54 -19.82 22.60
C ASN A 89 10.05 -18.35 22.61
N PRO A 90 10.44 -17.48 23.55
CA PRO A 90 10.10 -16.06 23.50
C PRO A 90 10.47 -15.49 22.14
N ALA A 91 9.45 -15.17 21.33
CA ALA A 91 9.65 -14.51 20.06
C ALA A 91 10.47 -13.25 20.30
N THR A 92 11.69 -13.20 19.75
CA THR A 92 12.46 -11.96 19.71
C THR A 92 11.64 -10.97 18.90
N GLN A 93 11.12 -9.95 19.58
CA GLN A 93 10.37 -8.86 18.95
C GLN A 93 11.13 -8.43 17.69
N ALA A 94 10.44 -8.37 16.55
CA ALA A 94 11.04 -7.80 15.36
C ALA A 94 11.55 -6.40 15.73
N GLY A 95 12.81 -6.09 15.40
CA GLY A 95 13.36 -4.75 15.62
C GLY A 95 12.53 -3.68 14.89
N PRO A 96 12.81 -2.38 15.11
CA PRO A 96 12.01 -1.28 14.56
C PRO A 96 11.72 -1.47 13.06
N ASN A 97 10.45 -1.65 12.71
CA ASN A 97 10.02 -1.94 11.34
C ASN A 97 9.43 -0.68 10.68
N PHE A 98 10.18 -0.07 9.76
CA PHE A 98 9.71 1.09 9.00
C PHE A 98 8.50 0.80 8.10
N THR A 99 8.17 -0.47 7.88
CA THR A 99 7.01 -0.91 7.08
C THR A 99 5.81 -1.36 7.93
N SER A 100 5.85 -1.16 9.25
CA SER A 100 4.80 -1.56 10.18
C SER A 100 3.41 -1.08 9.75
N GLY A 101 2.40 -1.96 9.77
CA GLY A 101 1.04 -1.64 9.30
C GLY A 101 0.87 -1.32 7.81
N ARG A 102 1.92 -1.42 6.98
CA ARG A 102 1.86 -1.22 5.53
C ARG A 102 1.65 -2.55 4.80
N PHE A 103 1.22 -2.43 3.54
CA PHE A 103 1.06 -3.56 2.65
C PHE A 103 1.67 -3.27 1.28
N ASP A 104 2.42 -4.24 0.75
CA ASP A 104 3.02 -4.19 -0.58
C ASP A 104 2.56 -5.42 -1.40
N PRO A 105 1.93 -5.23 -2.58
CA PRO A 105 1.55 -6.33 -3.46
C PRO A 105 2.74 -7.07 -4.11
N SER A 106 3.98 -6.60 -3.91
CA SER A 106 5.24 -7.22 -4.33
C SER A 106 5.38 -7.37 -5.86
N VAL A 107 5.01 -6.34 -6.62
CA VAL A 107 5.11 -6.30 -8.09
C VAL A 107 6.43 -5.68 -8.56
N ALA A 108 7.55 -6.25 -8.10
CA ALA A 108 8.85 -5.60 -8.14
C ALA A 108 9.56 -5.58 -9.51
N ASN A 109 9.12 -6.34 -10.52
CA ASN A 109 9.89 -6.47 -11.78
C ASN A 109 9.19 -5.81 -12.96
N ARG A 110 7.93 -6.16 -13.20
CA ARG A 110 7.10 -5.58 -14.24
C ARG A 110 5.93 -4.90 -13.59
N VAL A 111 5.62 -3.68 -14.01
CA VAL A 111 4.53 -2.93 -13.40
C VAL A 111 3.91 -1.97 -14.40
N THR A 112 2.59 -1.96 -14.43
CA THR A 112 1.77 -0.87 -14.95
C THR A 112 0.94 -0.37 -13.79
N ALA A 113 1.07 0.89 -13.44
CA ALA A 113 0.28 1.55 -12.40
C ALA A 113 -0.49 2.72 -13.02
N ILE A 114 -1.78 2.79 -12.74
CA ILE A 114 -2.67 3.88 -13.12
C ILE A 114 -3.23 4.46 -11.83
N ASN A 115 -3.24 5.79 -11.73
CA ASN A 115 -3.91 6.51 -10.65
C ASN A 115 -4.88 7.54 -11.25
N ILE A 116 -6.04 7.69 -10.62
CA ILE A 116 -6.99 8.78 -10.84
C ILE A 116 -7.27 9.40 -9.47
N SER A 117 -7.19 10.72 -9.35
CA SER A 117 -7.37 11.42 -8.08
C SER A 117 -8.21 12.70 -8.26
N PRO A 118 -9.52 12.66 -7.98
CA PRO A 118 -10.36 13.85 -7.89
C PRO A 118 -10.22 14.57 -6.54
N PHE A 119 -10.48 15.88 -6.56
CA PHE A 119 -10.48 16.77 -5.42
C PHE A 119 -11.50 17.89 -5.63
N LEU A 120 -12.21 18.23 -4.57
CA LEU A 120 -13.16 19.33 -4.51
C LEU A 120 -12.96 20.07 -3.19
N LYS A 121 -12.86 21.40 -3.24
CA LYS A 121 -12.94 22.26 -2.05
C LYS A 121 -14.12 23.19 -2.21
N TYR A 122 -14.97 23.24 -1.19
CA TYR A 122 -16.04 24.21 -1.07
C TYR A 122 -16.00 24.84 0.33
N LYS A 123 -15.58 26.10 0.40
CA LYS A 123 -15.33 26.80 1.68
C LYS A 123 -14.37 25.97 2.55
N GLY A 124 -14.77 25.65 3.80
CA GLY A 124 -14.00 24.83 4.73
C GLY A 124 -14.03 23.32 4.42
N LEU A 125 -14.88 22.84 3.51
CA LEU A 125 -14.98 21.42 3.17
C LEU A 125 -14.02 21.06 2.03
N GLU A 126 -13.19 20.04 2.25
CA GLU A 126 -12.31 19.42 1.27
C GLU A 126 -12.71 17.95 1.10
N LEU A 127 -13.01 17.55 -0.13
CA LEU A 127 -13.27 16.16 -0.52
C LEU A 127 -12.15 15.72 -1.45
N GLN A 128 -11.54 14.59 -1.16
CA GLN A 128 -10.53 13.96 -2.01
C GLN A 128 -10.85 12.49 -2.18
N GLY A 129 -10.56 11.95 -3.36
CA GLY A 129 -10.57 10.52 -3.55
C GLY A 129 -9.45 10.08 -4.46
N GLY A 130 -9.37 8.77 -4.64
CA GLY A 130 -8.58 8.22 -5.70
C GLY A 130 -8.82 6.75 -5.95
N TYR A 131 -8.36 6.33 -7.12
CA TYR A 131 -8.36 4.96 -7.60
C TYR A 131 -6.99 4.64 -8.14
N ASP A 132 -6.37 3.60 -7.61
CA ASP A 132 -5.14 3.01 -8.11
C ASP A 132 -5.43 1.64 -8.72
N ASN A 133 -4.95 1.40 -9.94
CA ASN A 133 -4.90 0.08 -10.56
C ASN A 133 -3.46 -0.27 -10.86
N ILE A 134 -3.03 -1.44 -10.41
CA ILE A 134 -1.68 -1.94 -10.58
C ILE A 134 -1.80 -3.32 -11.23
N LYS A 135 -1.05 -3.52 -12.31
CA LYS A 135 -0.84 -4.83 -12.90
C LYS A 135 0.66 -5.07 -12.95
N GLY A 136 1.13 -6.17 -12.39
CA GLY A 136 2.56 -6.41 -12.34
C GLY A 136 2.94 -7.82 -11.98
N SER A 137 4.23 -8.05 -11.83
CA SER A 137 4.79 -9.36 -11.53
C SER A 137 6.22 -9.20 -10.99
N ALA A 138 6.65 -10.20 -10.23
CA ALA A 138 8.03 -10.44 -9.85
C ALA A 138 8.62 -11.64 -10.61
N TYR A 139 9.93 -11.86 -10.52
CA TYR A 139 10.57 -13.03 -11.16
C TYR A 139 10.04 -14.37 -10.65
N SER A 140 9.49 -14.42 -9.42
CA SER A 140 8.78 -15.58 -8.88
C SER A 140 7.50 -15.92 -9.64
N ASP A 141 6.96 -14.99 -10.43
CA ASP A 141 5.68 -15.14 -11.11
C ASP A 141 5.86 -15.63 -12.56
N VAL A 142 7.08 -16.02 -12.95
CA VAL A 142 7.33 -16.65 -14.25
C VAL A 142 7.13 -18.15 -14.14
N ALA A 143 6.20 -18.70 -14.91
CA ALA A 143 6.01 -20.13 -15.05
C ALA A 143 6.09 -20.52 -16.53
N ASN A 144 6.82 -21.59 -16.83
CA ASN A 144 6.95 -22.12 -18.19
C ASN A 144 7.36 -21.04 -19.21
N GLY A 145 8.35 -20.20 -18.85
CA GLY A 145 8.83 -19.10 -19.70
C GLY A 145 7.86 -17.92 -19.87
N SER A 146 6.70 -17.94 -19.21
CA SER A 146 5.65 -16.92 -19.33
C SER A 146 5.41 -16.18 -18.02
N TRP A 147 5.19 -14.87 -18.12
CA TRP A 147 4.93 -14.01 -16.96
C TRP A 147 3.46 -14.08 -16.54
N ASN A 148 3.20 -14.54 -15.31
CA ASN A 148 1.89 -14.45 -14.69
C ASN A 148 1.74 -13.07 -14.05
N LYS A 149 0.85 -12.24 -14.58
CA LYS A 149 0.59 -10.90 -14.04
C LYS A 149 -0.43 -10.97 -12.92
N ARG A 150 -0.12 -10.32 -11.81
CA ARG A 150 -1.01 -10.08 -10.67
C ARG A 150 -1.66 -8.71 -10.75
N GLY A 151 -2.91 -8.62 -10.32
CA GLY A 151 -3.65 -7.36 -10.20
C GLY A 151 -3.75 -6.85 -8.75
N TRP A 152 -3.61 -5.55 -8.55
CA TRP A 152 -3.90 -4.87 -7.28
C TRP A 152 -4.67 -3.58 -7.51
N ASN A 153 -5.71 -3.35 -6.73
CA ASN A 153 -6.54 -2.15 -6.78
C ASN A 153 -6.56 -1.48 -5.42
N GLN A 154 -6.63 -0.15 -5.43
CA GLN A 154 -6.92 0.62 -4.22
C GLN A 154 -7.94 1.71 -4.55
N ILE A 155 -8.89 1.91 -3.67
CA ILE A 155 -9.72 3.12 -3.63
C ILE A 155 -9.49 3.81 -2.30
N TYR A 156 -9.52 5.13 -2.32
CA TYR A 156 -9.64 5.92 -1.10
C TYR A 156 -10.62 7.06 -1.30
N ALA A 157 -11.28 7.44 -0.22
CA ALA A 157 -12.14 8.61 -0.14
C ALA A 157 -11.87 9.31 1.20
N GLU A 158 -11.75 10.62 1.16
CA GLU A 158 -11.41 11.46 2.30
C GLU A 158 -12.29 12.71 2.29
N ALA A 159 -12.83 13.06 3.45
CA ALA A 159 -13.53 14.30 3.70
C ALA A 159 -12.90 14.99 4.89
N VAL A 160 -12.57 16.26 4.74
CA VAL A 160 -11.97 17.10 5.77
C VAL A 160 -12.77 18.39 5.85
N TYR A 161 -13.17 18.79 7.05
CA TYR A 161 -13.72 20.11 7.30
C TYR A 161 -12.76 20.92 8.15
N ARG A 162 -12.46 22.14 7.69
CA ARG A 162 -11.53 23.08 8.30
C ARG A 162 -12.27 24.23 8.97
N PHE A 163 -11.78 24.62 10.13
CA PHE A 163 -12.28 25.70 10.98
C PHE A 163 -11.18 26.71 11.28
N PHE A 164 -11.57 27.88 11.81
CA PHE A 164 -10.65 28.92 12.31
C PHE A 164 -9.55 29.27 11.31
N SER A 165 -9.94 29.65 10.09
CA SER A 165 -9.00 29.98 9.02
C SER A 165 -7.98 28.87 8.75
N ASP A 166 -8.49 27.63 8.66
CA ASP A 166 -7.75 26.39 8.40
C ASP A 166 -6.83 25.87 9.53
N GLN A 167 -6.87 26.46 10.72
CA GLN A 167 -6.05 26.04 11.87
C GLN A 167 -6.50 24.73 12.51
N VAL A 168 -7.79 24.41 12.49
CA VAL A 168 -8.33 23.17 13.06
C VAL A 168 -9.04 22.40 11.96
N TYR A 169 -8.89 21.08 11.96
CA TYR A 169 -9.67 20.23 11.07
C TYR A 169 -10.17 18.98 11.77
N VAL A 170 -11.30 18.48 11.27
CA VAL A 170 -11.74 17.10 11.49
C VAL A 170 -11.88 16.44 10.13
N GLY A 171 -11.66 15.14 10.07
CA GLY A 171 -11.79 14.41 8.83
C GLY A 171 -12.02 12.93 9.02
N VAL A 172 -12.49 12.31 7.95
CA VAL A 172 -12.69 10.87 7.84
C VAL A 172 -12.06 10.39 6.55
N ARG A 173 -11.43 9.23 6.60
CA ARG A 173 -10.83 8.56 5.45
C ARG A 173 -11.22 7.10 5.41
N TYR A 174 -11.68 6.66 4.26
CA TYR A 174 -11.85 5.25 3.93
C TYR A 174 -10.81 4.83 2.90
N VAL A 175 -10.20 3.66 3.08
CA VAL A 175 -9.31 3.02 2.12
C VAL A 175 -9.74 1.56 1.96
N SER A 176 -9.84 1.09 0.71
CA SER A 176 -9.97 -0.34 0.40
C SER A 176 -8.92 -0.73 -0.62
N ALA A 177 -8.08 -1.69 -0.28
CA ALA A 177 -7.01 -2.21 -1.14
C ALA A 177 -7.20 -3.72 -1.31
N ASN A 178 -7.18 -4.22 -2.54
CA ASN A 178 -7.42 -5.63 -2.81
C ASN A 178 -6.70 -6.13 -4.06
N GLY A 179 -6.41 -7.42 -4.10
CA GLY A 179 -5.76 -8.02 -5.24
C GLY A 179 -4.91 -9.21 -4.86
N GLU A 180 -3.96 -9.52 -5.73
CA GLU A 180 -3.14 -10.72 -5.70
C GLU A 180 -1.71 -10.37 -5.25
N PRO A 181 -1.36 -10.60 -3.98
CA PRO A 181 -0.02 -10.29 -3.47
C PRO A 181 1.03 -11.36 -3.82
N GLY A 182 2.29 -10.96 -3.68
CA GLY A 182 3.49 -11.79 -3.76
C GLY A 182 3.41 -13.12 -3.01
N GLY A 183 3.64 -14.23 -3.71
CA GLY A 183 3.96 -15.52 -3.07
C GLY A 183 2.87 -16.14 -2.21
N MET A 184 1.63 -15.63 -2.25
CA MET A 184 0.52 -16.16 -1.46
C MET A 184 -0.37 -17.08 -2.29
N ARG A 185 -0.59 -18.28 -1.77
CA ARG A 185 -1.53 -19.26 -2.34
C ARG A 185 -2.45 -19.77 -1.24
N TYR A 186 -3.67 -20.13 -1.61
CA TYR A 186 -4.60 -20.77 -0.68
C TYR A 186 -4.16 -22.22 -0.41
N GLY A 187 -4.29 -22.65 0.84
CA GLY A 187 -4.07 -24.01 1.31
C GLY A 187 -5.37 -24.78 1.52
N ALA A 188 -5.25 -26.02 2.00
CA ALA A 188 -6.39 -26.92 2.24
C ALA A 188 -7.40 -26.39 3.29
N ASN A 189 -6.96 -25.54 4.21
CA ASN A 189 -7.79 -24.99 5.28
C ASN A 189 -8.48 -23.67 4.89
N ASP A 190 -8.27 -23.16 3.67
CA ASP A 190 -8.90 -21.94 3.19
C ASP A 190 -10.30 -22.25 2.63
N ALA A 191 -11.31 -22.17 3.50
CA ALA A 191 -12.69 -22.49 3.16
C ALA A 191 -13.20 -21.70 1.94
N GLY A 192 -13.80 -22.41 0.98
CA GLY A 192 -14.34 -21.82 -0.25
C GLY A 192 -13.28 -21.33 -1.25
N LYS A 193 -12.00 -21.67 -1.04
CA LYS A 193 -10.91 -21.32 -1.95
C LYS A 193 -10.31 -22.58 -2.60
N THR A 194 -9.80 -22.43 -3.81
CA THR A 194 -9.12 -23.52 -4.52
C THR A 194 -7.69 -23.66 -4.00
N VAL A 195 -7.35 -24.85 -3.49
CA VAL A 195 -5.99 -25.16 -3.00
C VAL A 195 -4.97 -24.93 -4.10
N GLY A 196 -3.88 -24.22 -3.76
CA GLY A 196 -2.79 -23.88 -4.67
C GLY A 196 -3.06 -22.70 -5.60
N ALA A 197 -4.29 -22.17 -5.63
CA ALA A 197 -4.61 -20.98 -6.40
C ALA A 197 -3.96 -19.72 -5.78
N GLN A 198 -3.60 -18.75 -6.63
CA GLN A 198 -3.11 -17.45 -6.21
C GLN A 198 -4.13 -16.77 -5.28
N ALA A 199 -3.69 -16.36 -4.10
CA ALA A 199 -4.57 -15.71 -3.14
C ALA A 199 -4.99 -14.32 -3.63
N LYS A 200 -6.25 -13.95 -3.36
CA LYS A 200 -6.79 -12.61 -3.60
C LYS A 200 -7.32 -12.06 -2.29
N VAL A 201 -6.63 -11.08 -1.74
CA VAL A 201 -6.86 -10.55 -0.39
C VAL A 201 -7.51 -9.17 -0.46
N ASN A 202 -8.11 -8.73 0.65
CA ASN A 202 -8.71 -7.42 0.80
C ASN A 202 -8.34 -6.79 2.16
N ILE A 203 -8.06 -5.49 2.15
CA ILE A 203 -7.75 -4.70 3.34
C ILE A 203 -8.64 -3.47 3.30
N ASN A 204 -9.43 -3.24 4.35
CA ASN A 204 -10.22 -2.02 4.50
C ASN A 204 -9.76 -1.26 5.74
N ARG A 205 -9.67 0.06 5.65
CA ARG A 205 -9.41 0.95 6.78
C ARG A 205 -10.40 2.09 6.77
N LEU A 206 -11.02 2.34 7.92
CA LEU A 206 -11.73 3.56 8.24
C LEU A 206 -10.92 4.30 9.30
N ALA A 207 -10.63 5.57 9.08
CA ALA A 207 -9.91 6.43 10.00
C ALA A 207 -10.66 7.74 10.21
N PHE A 208 -10.73 8.19 11.45
CA PHE A 208 -11.19 9.52 11.85
C PHE A 208 -9.99 10.28 12.40
N ALA A 209 -9.82 11.53 11.98
CA ALA A 209 -8.72 12.36 12.42
C ALA A 209 -9.20 13.73 12.86
N ALA A 210 -8.52 14.29 13.84
CA ALA A 210 -8.59 15.70 14.18
C ALA A 210 -7.17 16.26 14.25
N GLY A 211 -6.99 17.50 13.79
CA GLY A 211 -5.69 18.15 13.86
C GLY A 211 -5.80 19.63 14.12
N TYR A 212 -4.74 20.16 14.74
CA TYR A 212 -4.58 21.54 15.11
C TYR A 212 -3.21 22.04 14.65
N MET A 213 -3.21 23.19 13.98
CA MET A 213 -2.02 23.89 13.50
C MET A 213 -1.85 25.21 14.28
N PRO A 214 -1.14 25.19 15.44
CA PRO A 214 -0.92 26.39 16.23
C PRO A 214 -0.18 27.48 15.44
N THR A 215 0.74 27.04 14.58
CA THR A 215 1.47 27.89 13.63
C THR A 215 1.45 27.21 12.25
N ARG A 216 1.89 27.93 11.21
CA ARG A 216 1.99 27.37 9.85
C ARG A 216 2.99 26.22 9.73
N ASN A 217 3.86 26.06 10.72
CA ASN A 217 4.96 25.11 10.74
C ASN A 217 4.74 23.97 11.73
N MET A 218 3.65 23.97 12.49
CA MET A 218 3.39 22.98 13.53
C MET A 218 2.04 22.29 13.30
N LEU A 219 1.99 20.99 13.52
CA LEU A 219 0.76 20.21 13.51
C LEU A 219 0.73 19.26 14.71
N LEU A 220 -0.33 19.32 15.49
CA LEU A 220 -0.75 18.25 16.38
C LEU A 220 -1.91 17.50 15.72
N LYS A 221 -1.83 16.18 15.64
CA LYS A 221 -2.87 15.33 15.03
C LYS A 221 -3.16 14.13 15.93
N VAL A 222 -4.43 13.81 16.07
CA VAL A 222 -4.90 12.52 16.58
C VAL A 222 -5.66 11.78 15.48
N GLU A 223 -5.50 10.47 15.41
CA GLU A 223 -6.20 9.58 14.49
C GLU A 223 -6.74 8.37 15.25
N LEU A 224 -8.01 8.02 15.03
CA LEU A 224 -8.65 6.78 15.46
C LEU A 224 -8.91 5.93 14.22
N LEU A 225 -8.62 4.64 14.26
CA LEU A 225 -8.82 3.79 13.09
C LEU A 225 -9.32 2.40 13.42
N ASN A 226 -10.03 1.83 12.46
CA ASN A 226 -10.39 0.43 12.38
C ASN A 226 -9.95 -0.12 11.02
N GLN A 227 -9.18 -1.20 11.02
CA GLN A 227 -8.74 -1.88 9.82
C GLN A 227 -9.00 -3.38 9.92
N GLN A 228 -9.39 -3.96 8.79
CA GLN A 228 -9.71 -5.37 8.66
C GLN A 228 -8.89 -5.97 7.52
N TYR A 229 -8.32 -7.15 7.78
CA TYR A 229 -7.67 -8.00 6.80
C TYR A 229 -8.60 -9.17 6.46
N LYS A 230 -8.96 -9.29 5.19
CA LYS A 230 -9.95 -10.26 4.69
C LYS A 230 -9.34 -11.11 3.59
N ASP A 231 -9.80 -12.36 3.52
CA ASP A 231 -9.40 -13.33 2.47
C ASP A 231 -7.90 -13.65 2.42
N PHE A 232 -7.15 -13.34 3.48
CA PHE A 232 -5.80 -13.85 3.63
C PHE A 232 -5.82 -15.38 3.79
N PRO A 233 -4.81 -16.11 3.28
CA PRO A 233 -4.69 -17.54 3.56
C PRO A 233 -4.58 -17.82 5.07
N TRP A 234 -5.11 -18.94 5.54
CA TRP A 234 -5.12 -19.36 6.94
C TRP A 234 -3.73 -19.36 7.59
N SER A 235 -2.70 -19.66 6.79
CA SER A 235 -1.32 -19.67 7.24
C SER A 235 -0.75 -18.26 7.42
N ASP A 236 -1.30 -17.24 6.76
CA ASP A 236 -0.79 -15.86 6.87
C ASP A 236 -1.14 -15.25 8.23
N TYR A 237 -0.20 -14.53 8.83
CA TYR A 237 -0.40 -13.87 10.13
C TYR A 237 -1.50 -12.78 10.12
N ARG A 238 -1.97 -12.36 8.94
CA ARG A 238 -3.11 -11.45 8.77
C ARG A 238 -4.44 -12.17 8.57
N TYR A 239 -4.48 -13.50 8.64
CA TYR A 239 -5.71 -14.27 8.59
C TYR A 239 -6.71 -13.76 9.64
N GLU A 240 -7.86 -13.27 9.18
CA GLU A 240 -8.92 -12.65 9.99
C GLU A 240 -8.47 -11.50 10.92
N ALA A 241 -7.29 -10.95 10.68
CA ALA A 241 -6.72 -9.96 11.57
C ALA A 241 -7.50 -8.64 11.54
N LYS A 242 -7.55 -7.99 12.70
CA LYS A 242 -8.19 -6.69 12.88
C LYS A 242 -7.26 -5.78 13.68
N LEU A 243 -7.21 -4.53 13.27
CA LEU A 243 -6.50 -3.47 13.96
C LEU A 243 -7.54 -2.42 14.37
N SER A 244 -7.66 -2.16 15.66
CA SER A 244 -8.44 -1.04 16.20
C SER A 244 -7.55 -0.28 17.16
N GLY A 245 -7.32 0.99 16.89
CA GLY A 245 -6.35 1.76 17.68
C GLY A 245 -6.37 3.23 17.36
N PHE A 246 -5.40 3.93 17.94
CA PHE A 246 -5.22 5.35 17.76
C PHE A 246 -3.75 5.71 17.59
N MET A 247 -3.51 6.90 17.07
CA MET A 247 -2.18 7.45 16.85
C MET A 247 -2.20 8.95 17.17
N ILE A 248 -1.16 9.43 17.85
CA ILE A 248 -0.93 10.86 18.11
C ILE A 248 0.39 11.27 17.47
N SER A 249 0.38 12.34 16.69
CA SER A 249 1.56 12.89 16.00
C SER A 249 1.72 14.38 16.30
N ALA A 250 2.96 14.79 16.56
CA ALA A 250 3.38 16.19 16.54
C ALA A 250 4.43 16.37 15.44
N VAL A 251 4.22 17.34 14.56
CA VAL A 251 5.09 17.62 13.40
C VAL A 251 5.56 19.06 13.48
N ILE A 252 6.85 19.28 13.24
CA ILE A 252 7.48 20.60 13.10
C ILE A 252 8.17 20.64 11.73
N GLY A 253 7.78 21.59 10.89
CA GLY A 253 8.41 21.86 9.60
C GLY A 253 9.37 23.04 9.69
N PHE A 254 10.63 22.84 9.30
CA PHE A 254 11.69 23.84 9.29
C PHE A 254 11.82 24.52 7.92
#